data_AF-A0A849TLJ4-F1
#
_entry.id   AF-A0A849TLJ4-F1
#
_cell.length_a   1.000
_cell.length_b   1.000
_cell.length_c   1.000
_cell.angle_alpha   90.00
_cell.angle_beta   90.00
_cell.angle_gamma   90.00
#
_symmetry.space_group_name_H-M   'P 1'
#
loop_
_entity.id
_entity.type
_entity.pdbx_description
1 polymer ?
#
loop_
_entity_poly.entity_id
_entity_poly.type
_entity_poly.pdbx_seq_one_letter_code
_entity_poly.pdbx_strand_id
1 'polypeptide(L)'
;FVRERILKPLKMVDTDFYVHEGKRERFASCYVRASDGSRQLLDDGQSSPFLKPPKAPSGGGGLVSTAGDYMRFCQMLLNKGTLDGVRLLGRKTVSFMTRNHLGGDLASLGTPRFAETNYNGIGFGLGFSVVLDPAKAEILASVGEYGWGGMASTAFWCDPEEEIAVVMLTQLIPSSAYPIRRELRTLVYQALVD
;
A
#
# COMPACT_ATOMS: atom_id res chain seq x y z
N PHE A 1 18.69 2.60 -8.68
CA PHE A 1 18.56 1.40 -7.83
C PHE A 1 17.19 0.74 -7.95
N VAL A 2 16.09 1.42 -7.56
CA VAL A 2 14.72 0.85 -7.53
C VAL A 2 14.34 0.13 -8.84
N ARG A 3 14.49 0.81 -9.98
CA ARG A 3 14.23 0.22 -11.31
C ARG A 3 15.01 -1.08 -11.55
N GLU A 4 16.32 -1.07 -11.35
CA GLU A 4 17.20 -2.20 -11.67
C GLU A 4 17.10 -3.36 -10.69
N ARG A 5 16.88 -3.07 -9.40
CA ARG A 5 17.00 -4.05 -8.31
C ARG A 5 15.66 -4.55 -7.80
N ILE A 6 14.56 -3.89 -8.14
CA ILE A 6 13.21 -4.24 -7.67
C ILE A 6 12.25 -4.37 -8.84
N LEU A 7 12.07 -3.29 -9.61
CA LEU A 7 10.98 -3.21 -10.61
C LEU A 7 11.22 -4.13 -11.80
N LYS A 8 12.40 -4.07 -12.44
CA LYS A 8 12.75 -4.94 -13.56
C LYS A 8 12.72 -6.43 -13.18
N PRO A 9 13.37 -6.88 -12.07
CA PRO A 9 13.29 -8.29 -11.67
C PRO A 9 11.85 -8.76 -11.39
N LEU A 10 10.99 -7.88 -10.87
CA LEU A 10 9.58 -8.19 -10.67
C LEU A 10 8.72 -7.93 -11.90
N LYS A 11 9.26 -7.51 -13.05
CA LYS A 11 8.49 -7.16 -14.25
C LYS A 11 7.39 -6.12 -13.99
N MET A 12 7.64 -5.17 -13.10
CA MET A 12 6.77 -4.02 -12.82
C MET A 12 7.05 -2.92 -13.85
N VAL A 13 6.47 -3.05 -15.05
CA VAL A 13 6.85 -2.26 -16.24
C VAL A 13 6.20 -0.88 -16.31
N ASP A 14 5.16 -0.64 -15.51
CA ASP A 14 4.44 0.62 -15.40
C ASP A 14 4.77 1.39 -14.12
N THR A 15 5.65 0.86 -13.28
CA THR A 15 6.05 1.48 -12.02
C THR A 15 7.36 2.25 -12.17
N ASP A 16 7.36 3.53 -11.82
CA ASP A 16 8.58 4.33 -11.65
C ASP A 16 8.28 5.63 -10.89
N PHE A 17 9.26 6.53 -10.76
CA PHE A 17 9.08 7.86 -10.18
C PHE A 17 8.47 8.89 -11.14
N TYR A 18 8.14 8.46 -12.37
CA TYR A 18 7.49 9.27 -13.40
C TYR A 18 6.76 8.37 -14.39
N VAL A 19 5.77 8.93 -15.08
CA VAL A 19 5.03 8.26 -16.15
C VAL A 19 5.87 8.28 -17.43
N HIS A 20 6.12 7.11 -18.00
CA HIS A 20 6.84 6.97 -19.25
C HIS A 20 6.07 7.56 -20.44
N GLU A 21 6.83 7.96 -21.47
CA GLU A 21 6.27 8.37 -22.75
C GLU A 21 5.32 7.29 -23.31
N GLY A 22 4.20 7.73 -23.90
CA GLY A 22 3.18 6.82 -24.45
C GLY A 22 2.29 6.13 -23.42
N LYS A 23 2.31 6.53 -22.13
CA LYS A 23 1.41 6.01 -21.09
C LYS A 23 0.55 7.09 -20.41
N ARG A 24 0.62 8.33 -20.91
CA ARG A 24 -0.05 9.50 -20.33
C ARG A 24 -1.57 9.35 -20.29
N GLU A 25 -2.15 8.72 -21.30
CA GLU A 25 -3.59 8.51 -21.45
C GLU A 25 -4.19 7.61 -20.37
N ARG A 26 -3.37 6.77 -19.72
CA ARG A 26 -3.80 5.90 -18.61
C ARG A 26 -3.51 6.48 -17.22
N PHE A 27 -2.83 7.61 -17.13
CA PHE A 27 -2.49 8.21 -15.85
C PHE A 27 -3.72 8.90 -15.24
N ALA A 28 -4.15 8.43 -14.07
CA ALA A 28 -5.35 8.93 -13.41
C ALA A 28 -5.13 10.32 -12.81
N SER A 29 -6.13 11.19 -12.95
CA SER A 29 -6.17 12.46 -12.24
C SER A 29 -6.45 12.25 -10.74
N CYS A 30 -5.87 13.11 -9.91
CA CYS A 30 -6.04 13.08 -8.46
C CYS A 30 -6.93 14.22 -7.98
N TYR A 31 -7.81 13.89 -7.04
CA TYR A 31 -8.84 14.79 -6.52
C TYR A 31 -8.67 14.99 -5.01
N VAL A 32 -9.12 16.15 -4.54
CA VAL A 32 -9.27 16.45 -3.11
C VAL A 32 -10.75 16.56 -2.78
N ARG A 33 -11.13 15.98 -1.65
CA ARG A 33 -12.44 16.21 -1.02
C ARG A 33 -12.39 17.53 -0.27
N ALA A 34 -13.09 18.54 -0.77
CA ALA A 34 -13.20 19.84 -0.14
C ALA A 34 -14.11 19.79 1.11
N SER A 35 -14.02 20.83 1.94
CA SER A 35 -14.79 20.95 3.19
C SER A 35 -16.29 21.03 2.97
N ASP A 36 -16.74 21.56 1.83
CA ASP A 36 -18.15 21.62 1.42
C ASP A 36 -18.70 20.27 0.89
N GLY A 37 -17.85 19.25 0.85
CA GLY A 37 -18.22 17.93 0.36
C GLY A 37 -17.96 17.71 -1.14
N SER A 38 -17.55 18.74 -1.88
CA SER A 38 -17.28 18.63 -3.31
C SER A 38 -15.96 17.92 -3.59
N ARG A 39 -15.81 17.38 -4.81
CA ARG A 39 -14.55 16.85 -5.32
C ARG A 39 -13.92 17.90 -6.23
N GLN A 40 -12.69 18.29 -5.92
CA GLN A 40 -11.91 19.25 -6.69
C GLN A 40 -10.70 18.56 -7.32
N LEU A 41 -10.40 18.91 -8.57
CA LEU A 41 -9.22 18.40 -9.26
C LEU A 41 -7.97 19.02 -8.64
N LEU A 42 -7.08 18.18 -8.11
CA LEU A 42 -5.78 18.60 -7.54
C LEU A 42 -4.65 18.43 -8.56
N ASP A 43 -4.61 17.28 -9.22
CA ASP A 43 -3.62 16.96 -10.25
C ASP A 43 -4.33 16.37 -11.46
N ASP A 44 -4.21 17.03 -12.60
CA ASP A 44 -4.70 16.49 -13.87
C ASP A 44 -3.66 15.52 -14.42
N GLY A 45 -4.04 14.26 -14.59
CA GLY A 45 -3.15 13.23 -15.14
C GLY A 45 -2.61 13.58 -16.53
N GLN A 46 -3.30 14.47 -17.27
CA GLN A 46 -2.85 14.97 -18.56
C GLN A 46 -1.79 16.08 -18.46
N SER A 47 -1.68 16.81 -17.36
CA SER A 47 -0.67 17.86 -17.20
C SER A 47 0.20 17.68 -15.97
N SER A 48 0.18 16.49 -15.37
CA SER A 48 0.80 16.21 -14.09
C SER A 48 2.31 16.42 -14.10
N PRO A 49 2.91 16.89 -12.98
CA PRO A 49 4.35 16.91 -12.81
C PRO A 49 4.98 15.51 -12.92
N PHE A 50 4.22 14.43 -12.68
CA PHE A 50 4.68 13.05 -12.84
C PHE A 50 4.93 12.66 -14.30
N LEU A 51 4.54 13.46 -15.29
CA LEU A 51 4.87 13.22 -16.70
C LEU A 51 6.35 13.52 -17.03
N LYS A 52 7.15 13.95 -16.05
CA LYS A 52 8.58 14.21 -16.20
C LYS A 52 9.37 13.55 -15.05
N PRO A 53 10.61 13.10 -15.30
CA PRO A 53 11.47 12.59 -14.24
C PRO A 53 11.67 13.65 -13.13
N PRO A 54 11.56 13.28 -11.84
CA PRO A 54 11.82 14.21 -10.76
C PRO A 54 13.32 14.51 -10.65
N LYS A 55 13.66 15.71 -10.18
CA LYS A 55 15.07 16.08 -9.89
C LYS A 55 15.70 15.17 -8.83
N ALA A 56 14.91 14.77 -7.84
CA ALA A 56 15.32 13.89 -6.75
C ALA A 56 14.16 12.93 -6.42
N PRO A 57 14.32 11.61 -6.66
CA PRO A 57 13.35 10.61 -6.24
C PRO A 57 13.22 10.55 -4.72
N SER A 58 11.99 10.59 -4.19
CA SER A 58 11.72 10.49 -2.74
C SER A 58 11.39 9.05 -2.35
N GLY A 59 12.01 8.55 -1.28
CA GLY A 59 11.76 7.20 -0.77
C GLY A 59 10.42 7.06 -0.02
N GLY A 60 9.87 8.17 0.49
CA GLY A 60 8.62 8.17 1.25
C GLY A 60 7.35 8.38 0.39
N GLY A 61 7.52 8.72 -0.89
CA GLY A 61 6.41 8.96 -1.81
C GLY A 61 6.91 9.42 -3.19
N GLY A 62 6.06 9.31 -4.21
CA GLY A 62 6.37 9.76 -5.57
C GLY A 62 6.62 8.65 -6.59
N LEU A 63 6.35 7.38 -6.25
CA LEU A 63 6.17 6.35 -7.26
C LEU A 63 4.76 6.45 -7.88
N VAL A 64 4.69 6.32 -9.19
CA VAL A 64 3.48 5.97 -9.94
C VAL A 64 3.52 4.48 -10.25
N SER A 65 2.35 3.82 -10.29
CA SER A 65 2.26 2.37 -10.49
C SER A 65 0.87 1.99 -11.00
N THR A 66 0.63 0.70 -11.20
CA THR A 66 -0.66 0.11 -11.56
C THR A 66 -1.03 -0.99 -10.57
N ALA A 67 -2.31 -1.39 -10.56
CA ALA A 67 -2.77 -2.47 -9.68
C ALA A 67 -2.00 -3.78 -9.99
N GLY A 68 -1.79 -4.08 -11.27
CA GLY A 68 -1.04 -5.27 -11.71
C GLY A 68 0.41 -5.24 -11.24
N ASP A 69 1.11 -4.13 -11.41
CA ASP A 69 2.50 -4.02 -10.96
C ASP A 69 2.61 -4.13 -9.44
N TYR A 70 1.79 -3.39 -8.69
CA TYR A 70 1.86 -3.40 -7.24
C TYR A 70 1.44 -4.76 -6.65
N MET A 71 0.53 -5.49 -7.32
CA MET A 71 0.19 -6.86 -6.96
C MET A 71 1.39 -7.81 -7.10
N ARG A 72 2.27 -7.61 -8.09
CA ARG A 72 3.51 -8.40 -8.22
C ARG A 72 4.46 -8.18 -7.06
N PHE A 73 4.54 -6.94 -6.54
CA PHE A 73 5.28 -6.66 -5.30
C PHE A 73 4.67 -7.40 -4.10
N CYS A 74 3.34 -7.34 -3.94
CA CYS A 74 2.64 -8.04 -2.86
C CYS A 74 2.82 -9.56 -2.94
N GLN A 75 2.66 -10.14 -4.14
CA GLN A 75 2.86 -11.57 -4.36
C GLN A 75 4.29 -12.01 -4.04
N MET A 76 5.31 -11.19 -4.36
CA MET A 76 6.69 -11.49 -3.98
C MET A 76 6.85 -11.59 -2.46
N LEU A 77 6.18 -10.74 -1.70
CA LEU A 77 6.20 -10.77 -0.23
C LEU A 77 5.46 -12.01 0.32
N LEU A 78 4.25 -12.31 -0.16
CA LEU A 78 3.51 -13.53 0.18
C LEU A 78 4.31 -14.79 -0.11
N ASN A 79 4.97 -14.83 -1.27
CA ASN A 79 5.86 -15.90 -1.70
C ASN A 79 7.22 -15.85 -1.00
N LYS A 80 7.33 -15.19 0.16
CA LYS A 80 8.51 -15.22 1.04
C LYS A 80 9.78 -14.74 0.34
N GLY A 81 9.65 -13.70 -0.49
CA GLY A 81 10.75 -12.97 -1.13
C GLY A 81 11.03 -13.36 -2.59
N THR A 82 10.17 -14.17 -3.21
CA THR A 82 10.37 -14.68 -4.58
C THR A 82 9.16 -14.51 -5.48
N LEU A 83 9.38 -14.27 -6.77
CA LEU A 83 8.33 -14.29 -7.79
C LEU A 83 8.92 -14.67 -9.14
N ASP A 84 8.24 -15.51 -9.92
CA ASP A 84 8.65 -15.93 -11.27
C ASP A 84 10.12 -16.43 -11.34
N GLY A 85 10.58 -17.18 -10.34
CA GLY A 85 11.96 -17.69 -10.27
C GLY A 85 13.02 -16.67 -9.81
N VAL A 86 12.64 -15.40 -9.61
CA VAL A 86 13.54 -14.36 -9.07
C VAL A 86 13.42 -14.31 -7.56
N ARG A 87 14.57 -14.24 -6.85
CA ARG A 87 14.63 -13.93 -5.41
C ARG A 87 15.12 -12.51 -5.19
N LEU A 88 14.28 -11.68 -4.57
CA LEU A 88 14.66 -10.33 -4.13
C LEU A 88 15.04 -10.29 -2.64
N LEU A 89 14.29 -11.01 -1.81
CA LEU A 89 14.50 -11.05 -0.36
C LEU A 89 14.64 -12.50 0.10
N GLY A 90 15.41 -12.73 1.16
CA GLY A 90 15.43 -14.03 1.82
C GLY A 90 14.11 -14.26 2.57
N ARG A 91 13.64 -15.52 2.66
CA ARG A 91 12.43 -15.86 3.44
C ARG A 91 12.52 -15.35 4.89
N LYS A 92 13.69 -15.51 5.53
CA LYS A 92 13.92 -15.01 6.89
C LYS A 92 13.94 -13.48 6.96
N THR A 93 14.36 -12.80 5.90
CA THR A 93 14.28 -11.33 5.80
C THR A 93 12.84 -10.86 5.75
N VAL A 94 11.99 -11.48 4.92
CA VAL A 94 10.54 -11.15 4.88
C VAL A 94 9.92 -11.40 6.26
N SER A 95 10.13 -12.58 6.83
CA SER A 95 9.62 -12.90 8.17
C SER A 95 10.15 -11.96 9.26
N PHE A 96 11.36 -11.41 9.13
CA PHE A 96 11.90 -10.46 10.10
C PHE A 96 11.31 -9.06 9.91
N MET A 97 11.19 -8.57 8.67
CA MET A 97 10.69 -7.23 8.39
C MET A 97 9.19 -7.08 8.66
N THR A 98 8.41 -8.17 8.60
CA THR A 98 6.96 -8.16 8.85
C THR A 98 6.58 -8.51 10.28
N ARG A 99 7.54 -8.52 11.22
CA ARG A 99 7.26 -8.62 12.66
C ARG A 99 7.09 -7.22 13.25
N ASN A 100 6.39 -7.11 14.38
CA ASN A 100 6.40 -5.88 15.14
C ASN A 100 7.79 -5.66 15.76
N HIS A 101 8.38 -4.49 15.51
CA HIS A 101 9.66 -4.06 16.08
C HIS A 101 9.47 -3.02 17.19
N LEU A 102 8.23 -2.71 17.55
CA LEU A 102 7.89 -1.80 18.64
C LEU A 102 7.77 -2.54 19.97
N GLY A 103 7.98 -1.83 21.09
CA GLY A 103 7.73 -2.35 22.44
C GLY A 103 6.24 -2.45 22.83
N GLY A 104 5.34 -2.13 21.91
CA GLY A 104 3.88 -2.13 22.08
C GLY A 104 3.19 -2.01 20.72
N ASP A 105 1.97 -1.51 20.68
CA ASP A 105 1.30 -1.10 19.44
C ASP A 105 1.55 0.39 19.13
N LEU A 106 1.15 0.82 17.94
CA LEU A 106 1.31 2.20 17.47
C LEU A 106 0.56 3.19 18.38
N ALA A 107 -0.60 2.80 18.92
CA ALA A 107 -1.36 3.64 19.84
C ALA A 107 -0.61 3.90 21.16
N SER A 108 0.13 2.92 21.68
CA SER A 108 0.93 3.06 22.90
C SER A 108 2.15 3.98 22.77
N LEU A 109 2.60 4.25 21.55
CA LEU A 109 3.79 5.05 21.25
C LEU A 109 3.48 6.40 20.58
N GLY A 110 2.21 6.71 20.34
CA GLY A 110 1.83 7.92 19.60
C GLY A 110 0.34 8.23 19.68
N THR A 111 -0.19 8.88 18.64
CA THR A 111 -1.62 9.14 18.55
C THR A 111 -2.37 7.83 18.26
N PRO A 112 -3.46 7.50 18.98
CA PRO A 112 -4.15 6.22 18.85
C PRO A 112 -4.88 6.02 17.51
N ARG A 113 -4.91 7.05 16.66
CA ARG A 113 -5.56 7.04 15.35
C ARG A 113 -4.84 7.99 14.41
N PHE A 114 -4.73 7.61 13.15
CA PHE A 114 -4.28 8.50 12.07
C PHE A 114 -5.09 8.23 10.81
N ALA A 115 -5.56 9.29 10.15
CA ALA A 115 -6.54 9.21 9.08
C ALA A 115 -7.74 8.32 9.50
N GLU A 116 -8.12 7.32 8.71
CA GLU A 116 -9.19 6.38 9.05
C GLU A 116 -8.73 5.15 9.86
N THR A 117 -7.44 5.02 10.19
CA THR A 117 -6.87 3.79 10.80
C THR A 117 -6.79 3.88 12.33
N ASN A 118 -7.40 2.91 13.01
CA ASN A 118 -7.20 2.67 14.45
C ASN A 118 -5.83 2.01 14.68
N TYR A 119 -5.02 2.55 15.59
CA TYR A 119 -3.67 2.05 15.88
C TYR A 119 -3.59 1.12 17.10
N ASN A 120 -4.70 0.92 17.82
CA ASN A 120 -4.78 -0.11 18.84
C ASN A 120 -4.69 -1.50 18.19
N GLY A 121 -3.87 -2.38 18.74
CA GLY A 121 -3.68 -3.72 18.17
C GLY A 121 -2.92 -3.74 16.82
N ILE A 122 -2.32 -2.62 16.41
CA ILE A 122 -1.50 -2.51 15.20
C ILE A 122 -0.06 -2.14 15.57
N GLY A 123 0.89 -3.02 15.29
CA GLY A 123 2.32 -2.77 15.41
C GLY A 123 2.93 -2.18 14.14
N PHE A 124 4.26 -2.03 14.15
CA PHE A 124 5.01 -1.59 12.97
C PHE A 124 6.27 -2.41 12.78
N GLY A 125 6.43 -2.93 11.57
CA GLY A 125 7.60 -3.65 11.12
C GLY A 125 8.61 -2.75 10.42
N LEU A 126 9.53 -3.35 9.67
CA LEU A 126 10.48 -2.62 8.85
C LEU A 126 9.84 -2.31 7.50
N GLY A 127 8.98 -1.28 7.48
CA GLY A 127 8.32 -0.76 6.27
C GLY A 127 6.81 -1.00 6.18
N PHE A 128 6.20 -1.67 7.16
CA PHE A 128 4.78 -2.03 7.12
C PHE A 128 4.12 -1.85 8.49
N SER A 129 2.83 -1.52 8.50
CA SER A 129 1.98 -1.82 9.67
C SER A 129 1.80 -3.33 9.78
N VAL A 130 1.67 -3.85 11.01
CA VAL A 130 1.47 -5.28 11.28
C VAL A 130 0.31 -5.46 12.26
N VAL A 131 -0.67 -6.30 11.95
CA VAL A 131 -1.78 -6.60 12.86
C VAL A 131 -1.28 -7.46 14.02
N LEU A 132 -1.47 -7.01 15.25
CA LEU A 132 -1.13 -7.73 16.47
C LEU A 132 -2.36 -8.37 17.13
N ASP A 133 -3.48 -7.64 17.11
CA ASP A 133 -4.74 -8.03 17.75
C ASP A 133 -5.90 -7.46 16.92
N PRO A 134 -6.53 -8.27 16.04
CA PRO A 134 -7.62 -7.84 15.18
C PRO A 134 -8.83 -7.32 15.97
N ALA A 135 -9.10 -7.87 17.16
CA ALA A 135 -10.22 -7.45 17.99
C ALA A 135 -9.99 -6.05 18.57
N LYS A 136 -8.78 -5.75 19.07
CA LYS A 136 -8.41 -4.39 19.50
C LYS A 136 -8.36 -3.39 18.34
N ALA A 137 -7.96 -3.87 17.16
CA ALA A 137 -7.91 -3.06 15.95
C ALA A 137 -9.30 -2.82 15.33
N GLU A 138 -10.32 -3.56 15.78
CA GLU A 138 -11.71 -3.48 15.28
C GLU A 138 -11.82 -3.76 13.77
N ILE A 139 -11.05 -4.74 13.28
CA ILE A 139 -11.01 -5.13 11.86
C ILE A 139 -11.03 -6.65 11.68
N LEU A 140 -11.51 -7.12 10.52
CA LEU A 140 -11.30 -8.48 10.05
C LEU A 140 -9.90 -8.58 9.42
N ALA A 141 -9.05 -9.40 10.00
CA ALA A 141 -7.68 -9.68 9.57
C ALA A 141 -7.12 -10.85 10.37
N SER A 142 -6.10 -11.52 9.85
CA SER A 142 -5.28 -12.45 10.62
C SER A 142 -4.21 -11.71 11.44
N VAL A 143 -3.73 -12.36 12.51
CA VAL A 143 -2.57 -11.85 13.26
C VAL A 143 -1.33 -11.97 12.37
N GLY A 144 -0.59 -10.87 12.23
CA GLY A 144 0.60 -10.82 11.37
C GLY A 144 0.32 -10.41 9.92
N GLU A 145 -0.93 -10.11 9.54
CA GLU A 145 -1.21 -9.37 8.31
C GLU A 145 -0.39 -8.07 8.31
N TYR A 146 0.23 -7.75 7.17
CA TYR A 146 1.02 -6.53 7.02
C TYR A 146 0.64 -5.76 5.77
N GLY A 147 0.78 -4.43 5.84
CA GLY A 147 0.35 -3.55 4.76
C GLY A 147 0.77 -2.10 4.96
N TRP A 148 0.26 -1.24 4.09
CA TRP A 148 0.39 0.21 4.22
C TRP A 148 -0.67 0.95 3.38
N GLY A 149 -0.77 2.27 3.59
CA GLY A 149 -1.69 3.15 2.86
C GLY A 149 -0.98 4.36 2.25
N GLY A 150 -1.51 4.86 1.14
CA GLY A 150 -1.07 6.11 0.51
C GLY A 150 -2.02 7.28 0.81
N MET A 151 -1.53 8.51 0.66
CA MET A 151 -2.31 9.72 0.92
C MET A 151 -3.57 9.82 0.05
N ALA A 152 -3.50 9.36 -1.21
CA ALA A 152 -4.59 9.38 -2.18
C ALA A 152 -5.57 8.21 -2.01
N SER A 153 -5.82 7.79 -0.76
CA SER A 153 -6.68 6.68 -0.37
C SER A 153 -6.26 5.28 -0.86
N THR A 154 -5.13 5.12 -1.57
CA THR A 154 -4.61 3.80 -1.97
C THR A 154 -4.27 2.94 -0.75
N ALA A 155 -4.37 1.62 -0.87
CA ALA A 155 -4.02 0.68 0.19
C ALA A 155 -3.53 -0.65 -0.38
N PHE A 156 -2.70 -1.34 0.38
CA PHE A 156 -2.46 -2.76 0.17
C PHE A 156 -2.30 -3.47 1.52
N TRP A 157 -2.57 -4.76 1.52
CA TRP A 157 -2.17 -5.66 2.60
C TRP A 157 -1.89 -7.05 2.04
N CYS A 158 -1.09 -7.80 2.79
CA CYS A 158 -0.78 -9.20 2.55
C CYS A 158 -1.11 -9.96 3.83
N ASP A 159 -1.93 -10.99 3.71
CA ASP A 159 -2.24 -11.91 4.78
C ASP A 159 -1.60 -13.27 4.47
N PRO A 160 -0.49 -13.62 5.14
CA PRO A 160 0.16 -14.92 4.93
C PRO A 160 -0.62 -16.12 5.49
N GLU A 161 -1.56 -15.91 6.41
CA GLU A 161 -2.38 -16.98 6.99
C GLU A 161 -3.46 -17.41 5.99
N GLU A 162 -4.11 -16.43 5.37
CA GLU A 162 -5.12 -16.63 4.31
C GLU A 162 -4.51 -16.76 2.90
N GLU A 163 -3.20 -16.62 2.76
CA GLU A 163 -2.46 -16.61 1.49
C GLU A 163 -2.99 -15.58 0.45
N ILE A 164 -3.58 -14.47 0.91
CA ILE A 164 -4.14 -13.42 0.05
C ILE A 164 -3.32 -12.12 0.06
N ALA A 165 -3.34 -11.42 -1.06
CA ALA A 165 -2.88 -10.04 -1.18
C ALA A 165 -3.98 -9.19 -1.80
N VAL A 166 -4.15 -7.98 -1.28
CA VAL A 166 -5.12 -7.02 -1.79
C VAL A 166 -4.41 -5.73 -2.14
N VAL A 167 -4.73 -5.19 -3.32
CA VAL A 167 -4.28 -3.89 -3.78
C VAL A 167 -5.50 -3.07 -4.17
N MET A 168 -5.70 -1.93 -3.50
CA MET A 168 -6.76 -0.98 -3.78
C MET A 168 -6.14 0.34 -4.24
N LEU A 169 -6.47 0.74 -5.48
CA LEU A 169 -6.02 1.99 -6.05
C LEU A 169 -7.20 2.93 -6.30
N THR A 170 -7.05 4.16 -5.85
CA THR A 170 -7.93 5.30 -6.11
C THR A 170 -7.06 6.56 -6.05
N GLN A 171 -7.62 7.72 -6.39
CA GLN A 171 -6.92 9.00 -6.42
C GLN A 171 -7.78 10.10 -5.77
N LEU A 172 -8.08 9.92 -4.47
CA LEU A 172 -8.83 10.87 -3.67
C LEU A 172 -8.10 11.16 -2.36
N ILE A 173 -7.96 12.44 -2.01
CA ILE A 173 -7.31 12.93 -0.80
C ILE A 173 -8.33 13.67 0.08
N PRO A 174 -8.23 13.61 1.41
CA PRO A 174 -7.37 12.71 2.19
C PRO A 174 -7.91 11.27 2.20
N SER A 175 -7.11 10.31 2.66
CA SER A 175 -7.57 8.92 2.77
C SER A 175 -8.79 8.75 3.69
N SER A 176 -8.94 9.64 4.67
CA SER A 176 -10.07 9.66 5.60
C SER A 176 -11.36 10.21 4.99
N ALA A 177 -11.39 10.56 3.70
CA ALA A 177 -12.59 11.09 3.05
C ALA A 177 -13.76 10.09 3.06
N TYR A 178 -13.45 8.79 2.96
CA TYR A 178 -14.43 7.71 3.01
C TYR A 178 -13.82 6.46 3.67
N PRO A 179 -14.62 5.61 4.32
CA PRO A 179 -14.13 4.40 5.01
C PRO A 179 -13.79 3.24 4.05
N ILE A 180 -13.43 3.52 2.79
CA ILE A 180 -13.33 2.52 1.72
C ILE A 180 -12.33 1.40 2.02
N ARG A 181 -11.24 1.68 2.73
CA ARG A 181 -10.25 0.66 3.11
C ARG A 181 -10.85 -0.37 4.07
N ARG A 182 -11.65 0.10 5.04
CA ARG A 182 -12.29 -0.77 6.03
C ARG A 182 -13.42 -1.57 5.40
N GLU A 183 -14.24 -0.93 4.56
CA GLU A 183 -15.33 -1.60 3.87
C GLU A 183 -14.83 -2.68 2.91
N LEU A 184 -13.82 -2.37 2.08
CA LEU A 184 -13.21 -3.36 1.19
C LEU A 184 -12.65 -4.55 1.97
N ARG A 185 -11.93 -4.28 3.06
CA ARG A 185 -11.40 -5.33 3.94
C ARG A 185 -12.51 -6.25 4.43
N THR A 186 -13.59 -5.72 4.98
CA THR A 186 -14.73 -6.53 5.43
C THR A 186 -15.28 -7.40 4.30
N LEU A 187 -15.46 -6.84 3.10
CA LEU A 187 -15.98 -7.58 1.95
C LEU A 187 -15.02 -8.69 1.48
N VAL A 188 -13.71 -8.45 1.48
CA VAL A 188 -12.71 -9.45 1.10
C VAL A 188 -12.72 -10.63 2.07
N TYR A 189 -12.62 -10.38 3.38
CA TYR A 189 -12.57 -11.45 4.38
C TYR A 189 -13.90 -12.21 4.49
N GLN A 190 -15.04 -11.54 4.29
CA GLN A 190 -16.34 -12.22 4.23
C GLN A 190 -16.48 -13.15 3.01
N ALA A 191 -15.69 -12.94 1.96
CA ALA A 191 -15.72 -13.80 0.77
C ALA A 191 -14.84 -15.06 0.92
N LEU A 192 -14.04 -15.15 1.98
CA LEU A 192 -13.30 -16.36 2.33
C LEU A 192 -14.27 -17.32 3.04
N VAL A 193 -14.58 -18.44 2.39
CA VAL A 193 -15.60 -19.39 2.85
C VAL A 193 -15.03 -20.71 3.35
N ASP A 194 -13.76 -21.01 3.06
CA ASP A 194 -13.05 -22.22 3.44
C ASP A 194 -11.56 -21.93 3.66
#